data_AF-A0A449GCV0-F1
#
_entry.id   AF-A0A449GCV0-F1
#
_cell.length_a   1.000
_cell.length_b   1.000
_cell.length_c   1.000
_cell.angle_alpha   90.00
_cell.angle_beta   90.00
_cell.angle_gamma   90.00
#
_symmetry.space_group_name_H-M   'P 1'
#
loop_
_entity.id
_entity.type
_entity.pdbx_description
1 polymer ?
#
loop_
_entity_poly.entity_id
_entity_poly.type
_entity_poly.pdbx_seq_one_letter_code
_entity_poly.pdbx_strand_id
1 'polypeptide(L)'
;MDSALESRLAQAAHRLPAPEGATTANRRLFSRLRRRGPALVLSPRGAADAYTLDLWRCAVREAVDTAAASACALIVDTSRIDFLSCRALVVLAEEAGRAAERGVPVSLVTPNRTIARIAAVDPATVALPIHSTVVSALTALRLRDSQDTSGRSGAPLALGN
;
A
#
# COMPACT_ATOMS: atom_id res chain seq x y z
N MET A 1 -36.69 -34.88 28.53
CA MET A 1 -35.61 -34.34 27.68
C MET A 1 -35.98 -34.62 26.24
N ASP A 2 -36.22 -33.57 25.47
CA ASP A 2 -37.01 -33.60 24.23
C ASP A 2 -36.23 -34.24 23.04
N SER A 3 -36.68 -35.43 22.62
CA SER A 3 -36.12 -36.21 21.51
C SER A 3 -36.19 -35.49 20.17
N ALA A 4 -37.09 -34.50 20.03
CA ALA A 4 -37.17 -33.67 18.82
C ALA A 4 -36.00 -32.65 18.73
N LEU A 5 -35.42 -32.24 19.86
CA LEU A 5 -34.26 -31.33 19.88
C LEU A 5 -32.97 -32.07 19.50
N GLU A 6 -32.78 -33.27 20.02
CA GLU A 6 -31.66 -34.18 19.67
C GLU A 6 -31.67 -34.54 18.18
N SER A 7 -32.85 -34.82 17.61
CA SER A 7 -32.97 -35.14 16.18
C SER A 7 -32.64 -33.93 15.28
N ARG A 8 -32.96 -32.70 15.71
CA ARG A 8 -32.57 -31.47 14.99
C ARG A 8 -31.07 -31.17 15.08
N LEU A 9 -30.43 -31.49 16.20
CA LEU A 9 -28.99 -31.36 16.37
C LEU A 9 -28.21 -32.43 15.58
N ALA A 10 -28.74 -33.64 15.47
CA ALA A 10 -28.18 -34.71 14.65
C ALA A 10 -28.35 -34.48 13.14
N GLN A 11 -29.48 -33.91 12.70
CA GLN A 11 -29.70 -33.58 11.28
C GLN A 11 -28.80 -32.41 10.82
N ALA A 12 -28.43 -31.49 11.72
CA ALA A 12 -27.51 -30.38 11.45
C ALA A 12 -26.05 -30.84 11.27
N ALA A 13 -25.70 -32.05 11.73
CA ALA A 13 -24.34 -32.57 11.66
C ALA A 13 -23.95 -33.18 10.29
N HIS A 14 -24.88 -33.30 9.32
CA HIS A 14 -24.64 -34.13 8.14
C HIS A 14 -24.25 -33.42 6.83
N ARG A 15 -24.18 -32.09 6.74
CA ARG A 15 -23.56 -31.43 5.57
C ARG A 15 -22.90 -30.10 5.93
N LEU A 16 -21.63 -30.13 6.33
CA LEU A 16 -20.77 -29.03 5.93
C LEU A 16 -20.49 -29.23 4.44
N PRO A 17 -20.93 -28.33 3.54
CA PRO A 17 -20.28 -28.27 2.24
C PRO A 17 -18.79 -28.06 2.53
N ALA A 18 -17.93 -28.90 1.95
CA ALA A 18 -16.53 -28.51 1.81
C ALA A 18 -16.55 -27.09 1.22
N PRO A 19 -15.79 -26.11 1.77
CA PRO A 19 -15.83 -24.78 1.22
C PRO A 19 -15.46 -24.89 -0.27
N GLU A 20 -16.46 -24.72 -1.13
CA GLU A 20 -16.29 -24.58 -2.57
C GLU A 20 -15.39 -23.35 -2.77
N GLY A 21 -14.10 -23.60 -2.88
CA GLY A 21 -13.09 -22.55 -2.72
C GLY A 21 -11.68 -23.05 -2.39
N ALA A 22 -11.49 -24.33 -2.07
CA ALA A 22 -10.16 -24.92 -1.88
C ALA A 22 -9.24 -24.87 -3.14
N THR A 23 -9.77 -24.46 -4.29
CA THR A 23 -9.02 -24.19 -5.53
C THR A 23 -8.77 -22.69 -5.79
N THR A 24 -9.25 -21.78 -4.93
CA THR A 24 -9.05 -20.31 -5.08
C THR A 24 -8.25 -19.67 -3.93
N ALA A 25 -7.94 -20.43 -2.88
CA ALA A 25 -7.23 -20.02 -1.66
C ALA A 25 -5.76 -19.57 -1.86
N ASN A 26 -5.31 -19.41 -3.11
CA ASN A 26 -3.92 -19.13 -3.44
C ASN A 26 -3.79 -18.14 -4.61
N ARG A 27 -4.54 -17.03 -4.59
CA ARG A 27 -4.09 -15.82 -5.30
C ARG A 27 -2.94 -15.20 -4.51
N ARG A 28 -1.78 -15.89 -4.56
CA ARG A 28 -0.51 -15.46 -3.98
C ARG A 28 -0.27 -14.02 -4.38
N LEU A 29 0.04 -13.18 -3.40
CA LEU A 29 0.39 -11.79 -3.64
C LEU A 29 1.45 -11.71 -4.75
N PHE A 30 1.14 -10.98 -5.80
CA PHE A 30 2.10 -10.65 -6.85
C PHE A 30 2.00 -9.17 -7.18
N SER A 31 3.08 -8.62 -7.70
CA SER A 31 3.16 -7.20 -8.00
C SER A 31 3.72 -6.98 -9.41
N ARG A 32 3.45 -5.80 -9.96
CA ARG A 32 4.08 -5.32 -11.17
C ARG A 32 4.63 -3.94 -10.91
N LEU A 33 5.89 -3.71 -11.26
CA LEU A 33 6.52 -2.41 -11.18
C LEU A 33 6.57 -1.78 -12.57
N ARG A 34 6.11 -0.53 -12.70
CA ARG A 34 6.08 0.18 -13.99
C ARG A 34 6.52 1.62 -13.82
N ARG A 35 7.36 2.12 -14.72
CA ARG A 35 7.71 3.54 -14.75
C ARG A 35 6.56 4.38 -15.31
N ARG A 36 6.27 5.50 -14.65
CA ARG A 36 5.28 6.52 -15.04
C ARG A 36 5.85 7.91 -14.75
N GLY A 37 6.59 8.46 -15.70
CA GLY A 37 7.24 9.77 -15.56
C GLY A 37 8.24 9.77 -14.39
N PRO A 38 8.10 10.68 -13.41
CA PRO A 38 9.03 10.80 -12.28
C PRO A 38 8.79 9.78 -11.15
N ALA A 39 7.99 8.73 -11.39
CA ALA A 39 7.71 7.70 -10.39
C ALA A 39 7.72 6.29 -10.97
N LEU A 40 8.02 5.32 -10.10
CA LEU A 40 7.64 3.92 -10.28
C LEU A 40 6.28 3.67 -9.62
N VAL A 41 5.45 2.89 -10.28
CA VAL A 41 4.15 2.45 -9.77
C VAL A 41 4.22 0.95 -9.50
N LEU A 42 4.14 0.58 -8.22
CA LEU A 42 4.01 -0.81 -7.77
C LEU A 42 2.52 -1.13 -7.69
N SER A 43 2.06 -2.07 -8.53
CA SER A 43 0.66 -2.51 -8.57
C SER A 43 0.52 -3.94 -8.05
N PRO A 44 0.34 -4.14 -6.72
CA PRO A 44 0.05 -5.44 -6.12
C PRO A 44 -1.35 -5.97 -6.52
N ARG A 45 -1.50 -7.30 -6.51
CA ARG A 45 -2.74 -8.04 -6.71
C ARG A 45 -2.76 -9.30 -5.84
N GLY A 46 -3.94 -9.78 -5.47
CA GLY A 46 -4.11 -10.82 -4.46
C GLY A 46 -4.37 -10.20 -3.09
N ALA A 47 -4.04 -10.92 -2.02
CA ALA A 47 -4.18 -10.45 -0.65
C ALA A 47 -2.82 -10.04 -0.07
N ALA A 48 -2.78 -8.96 0.71
CA ALA A 48 -1.68 -8.59 1.59
C ALA A 48 -2.14 -8.71 3.05
N ASP A 49 -2.07 -9.94 3.56
CA ASP A 49 -2.54 -10.40 4.87
C ASP A 49 -1.39 -11.01 5.70
N ALA A 50 -1.72 -11.68 6.80
CA ALA A 50 -0.72 -12.30 7.67
C ALA A 50 0.12 -13.39 6.96
N TYR A 51 -0.45 -14.11 5.99
CA TYR A 51 0.25 -15.19 5.26
C TYR A 51 1.17 -14.65 4.17
N THR A 52 0.84 -13.50 3.60
CA THR A 52 1.55 -12.87 2.48
C THR A 52 2.37 -11.66 2.91
N LEU A 53 2.44 -11.37 4.22
CA LEU A 53 3.06 -10.16 4.76
C LEU A 53 4.55 -10.06 4.40
N ASP A 54 5.28 -11.18 4.40
CA ASP A 54 6.69 -11.20 4.03
C ASP A 54 6.87 -10.92 2.53
N LEU A 55 6.01 -11.47 1.67
CA LEU A 55 6.00 -11.17 0.24
C LEU A 55 5.68 -9.69 -0.02
N TRP A 56 4.74 -9.12 0.74
CA TRP A 56 4.40 -7.70 0.68
C TRP A 56 5.62 -6.84 1.04
N ARG A 57 6.26 -7.17 2.16
CA ARG A 57 7.45 -6.46 2.65
C ARG A 57 8.60 -6.52 1.64
N CYS A 58 8.89 -7.70 1.08
CA CYS A 58 9.91 -7.84 0.05
C CYS A 58 9.57 -7.01 -1.21
N ALA A 59 8.33 -7.11 -1.71
CA ALA A 59 7.91 -6.36 -2.90
C ALA A 59 7.99 -4.84 -2.72
N VAL A 60 7.63 -4.32 -1.54
CA VAL A 60 7.77 -2.89 -1.23
C VAL A 60 9.24 -2.48 -1.16
N ARG A 61 10.09 -3.24 -0.47
CA ARG A 61 11.53 -2.94 -0.34
C ARG A 61 12.25 -2.94 -1.69
N GLU A 62 12.04 -3.98 -2.50
CA GLU A 62 12.63 -4.08 -3.83
C GLU A 62 12.18 -2.91 -4.73
N ALA A 63 10.92 -2.50 -4.63
CA ALA A 63 10.41 -1.35 -5.36
C ALA A 63 11.03 -0.03 -4.88
N VAL A 64 11.23 0.15 -3.57
CA VAL A 64 11.95 1.30 -3.00
C VAL A 64 13.39 1.32 -3.48
N ASP A 65 14.09 0.19 -3.46
CA ASP A 65 15.48 0.10 -3.93
C ASP A 65 15.60 0.42 -5.42
N THR A 66 14.68 -0.08 -6.23
CA THR A 66 14.61 0.25 -7.67
C THR A 66 14.33 1.74 -7.88
N ALA A 67 13.44 2.33 -7.07
CA ALA A 67 13.09 3.74 -7.13
C ALA A 67 14.28 4.64 -6.75
N ALA A 68 15.01 4.26 -5.69
CA ALA A 68 16.24 4.93 -5.25
C ALA A 68 17.31 4.92 -6.35
N ALA A 69 17.57 3.74 -6.93
CA ALA A 69 18.55 3.59 -8.01
C ALA A 69 18.17 4.42 -9.26
N SER A 70 16.88 4.67 -9.46
CA SER A 70 16.35 5.46 -10.58
C SER A 70 16.09 6.93 -10.25
N ALA A 71 16.46 7.39 -9.04
CA ALA A 71 16.21 8.73 -8.52
C ALA A 71 14.76 9.22 -8.74
N CYS A 72 13.78 8.37 -8.38
CA CYS A 72 12.38 8.64 -8.62
C CYS A 72 11.52 8.24 -7.42
N ALA A 73 10.28 8.73 -7.36
CA ALA A 73 9.34 8.37 -6.30
C ALA A 73 8.74 6.97 -6.48
N LEU A 74 8.19 6.42 -5.41
CA LEU A 74 7.39 5.19 -5.43
C LEU A 74 5.92 5.48 -5.13
N ILE A 75 5.04 4.98 -5.99
CA ILE A 75 3.59 4.99 -5.80
C ILE A 75 3.12 3.55 -5.67
N VAL A 76 2.52 3.18 -4.54
CA VAL A 76 1.94 1.84 -4.34
C VAL A 76 0.46 1.88 -4.68
N ASP A 77 0.08 1.34 -5.84
CA ASP A 77 -1.29 1.34 -6.35
C ASP A 77 -2.06 0.07 -5.95
N THR A 78 -2.82 0.19 -4.87
CA THR A 78 -3.63 -0.90 -4.31
C THR A 78 -5.02 -1.00 -4.94
N SER A 79 -5.31 -0.28 -6.04
CA SER A 79 -6.63 -0.30 -6.69
C SER A 79 -7.08 -1.68 -7.18
N ARG A 80 -6.16 -2.65 -7.29
CA ARG A 80 -6.43 -4.03 -7.73
C ARG A 80 -6.04 -5.08 -6.69
N ILE A 81 -5.84 -4.68 -5.44
CA ILE A 81 -5.65 -5.63 -4.34
C ILE A 81 -7.01 -6.19 -3.93
N ASP A 82 -7.06 -7.49 -3.66
CA ASP A 82 -8.28 -8.17 -3.22
C ASP A 82 -8.50 -7.92 -1.71
N PHE A 83 -7.40 -7.83 -0.95
CA PHE A 83 -7.42 -7.54 0.49
C PHE A 83 -6.13 -6.85 0.95
N LEU A 84 -6.23 -5.85 1.84
CA LEU A 84 -5.10 -5.18 2.47
C LEU A 84 -5.31 -5.12 3.99
N SER A 85 -4.48 -5.84 4.73
CA SER A 85 -4.51 -5.82 6.19
C SER A 85 -3.95 -4.51 6.77
N CYS A 86 -4.37 -4.15 7.99
CA CYS A 86 -3.76 -3.03 8.72
C CYS A 86 -2.26 -3.22 8.93
N ARG A 87 -1.80 -4.47 9.16
CA ARG A 87 -0.38 -4.79 9.29
C ARG A 87 0.40 -4.49 8.00
N ALA A 88 -0.18 -4.77 6.84
CA ALA A 88 0.44 -4.42 5.56
C ALA A 88 0.53 -2.89 5.35
N LEU A 89 -0.49 -2.12 5.79
CA LEU A 89 -0.43 -0.65 5.79
C LEU A 89 0.69 -0.11 6.69
N VAL A 90 0.81 -0.63 7.90
CA VAL A 90 1.89 -0.26 8.84
C VAL A 90 3.26 -0.57 8.22
N VAL A 91 3.43 -1.75 7.63
CA VAL A 91 4.67 -2.09 6.92
C VAL A 91 4.97 -1.09 5.81
N LEU A 92 3.98 -0.68 5.01
CA LEU A 92 4.20 0.32 3.97
C LEU A 92 4.61 1.68 4.55
N ALA A 93 3.98 2.11 5.64
CA ALA A 93 4.32 3.38 6.30
C ALA A 93 5.74 3.35 6.91
N GLU A 94 6.15 2.25 7.53
CA GLU A 94 7.52 2.06 8.03
C GLU A 94 8.55 2.12 6.89
N GLU A 95 8.32 1.39 5.80
CA GLU A 95 9.23 1.42 4.65
C GLU A 95 9.22 2.80 3.96
N ALA A 96 8.10 3.52 3.97
CA ALA A 96 8.03 4.90 3.48
C ALA A 96 8.89 5.86 4.32
N GLY A 97 8.89 5.70 5.65
CA GLY A 97 9.77 6.46 6.54
C GLY A 97 11.25 6.21 6.23
N ARG A 98 11.66 4.94 6.12
CA ARG A 98 13.04 4.57 5.74
C ARG A 98 13.42 5.04 4.33
N ALA A 99 12.49 5.00 3.40
CA ALA A 99 12.71 5.48 2.03
C ALA A 99 12.91 7.00 1.98
N ALA A 100 12.24 7.76 2.85
CA ALA A 100 12.39 9.22 2.93
C ALA A 100 13.81 9.64 3.34
N GLU A 101 14.47 8.88 4.24
CA GLU A 101 15.88 9.09 4.61
C GLU A 101 16.83 8.96 3.40
N ARG A 102 16.40 8.22 2.37
CA ARG A 102 17.13 8.02 1.10
C ARG A 102 16.66 8.97 0.00
N GLY A 103 15.81 9.95 0.31
CA GLY A 103 15.26 10.88 -0.67
C GLY A 103 14.27 10.25 -1.65
N VAL A 104 13.64 9.12 -1.30
CA VAL A 104 12.62 8.45 -2.12
C VAL A 104 11.24 8.71 -1.54
N PRO A 105 10.43 9.61 -2.11
CA PRO A 105 9.05 9.81 -1.67
C PRO A 105 8.23 8.55 -1.95
N VAL A 106 7.50 8.07 -0.94
CA VAL A 106 6.58 6.93 -1.07
C VAL A 106 5.17 7.38 -0.77
N SER A 107 4.20 6.95 -1.57
CA SER A 107 2.78 7.21 -1.35
C SER A 107 1.92 5.98 -1.65
N LEU A 108 0.77 5.91 -0.99
CA LEU A 108 -0.25 4.90 -1.23
C LEU A 108 -1.35 5.46 -2.12
N VAL A 109 -1.76 4.69 -3.11
CA VAL A 109 -3.00 4.92 -3.87
C VAL A 109 -4.00 3.85 -3.49
N THR A 110 -5.17 4.28 -3.02
CA THR A 110 -6.30 3.38 -2.75
C THR A 110 -7.63 4.06 -3.06
N PRO A 111 -8.52 3.45 -3.87
CA PRO A 111 -9.89 3.93 -4.05
C PRO A 111 -10.79 3.56 -2.86
N ASN A 112 -10.34 2.66 -1.98
CA ASN A 112 -11.08 2.21 -0.82
C ASN A 112 -11.04 3.27 0.29
N ARG A 113 -12.14 4.00 0.47
CA ARG A 113 -12.26 5.05 1.50
C ARG A 113 -12.08 4.53 2.92
N THR A 114 -12.42 3.27 3.19
CA THR A 114 -12.22 2.66 4.51
C THR A 114 -10.73 2.52 4.82
N ILE A 115 -9.93 2.04 3.85
CA ILE A 115 -8.47 1.96 3.99
C ILE A 115 -7.88 3.35 4.25
N ALA A 116 -8.28 4.35 3.45
CA ALA A 116 -7.80 5.73 3.63
C ALA A 116 -8.16 6.29 5.02
N ARG A 117 -9.39 6.04 5.50
CA ARG A 117 -9.83 6.48 6.84
C ARG A 117 -9.07 5.81 7.97
N ILE A 118 -8.88 4.49 7.89
CA ILE A 118 -8.11 3.74 8.89
C ILE A 118 -6.69 4.30 8.98
N ALA A 119 -6.04 4.49 7.84
CA ALA A 119 -4.68 4.98 7.84
C ALA A 119 -4.54 6.44 8.32
N ALA A 120 -5.56 7.27 8.13
CA ALA A 120 -5.57 8.66 8.58
C ALA A 120 -5.73 8.83 10.10
N VAL A 121 -6.20 7.81 10.82
CA VAL A 121 -6.40 7.87 12.28
C VAL A 121 -5.37 7.06 13.07
N ASP A 122 -4.69 6.11 12.42
CA ASP A 122 -3.66 5.28 13.04
C ASP A 122 -2.31 6.05 13.09
N PRO A 123 -1.74 6.29 14.29
CA PRO A 123 -0.45 6.97 14.43
C PRO A 123 0.69 6.31 13.66
N ALA A 124 0.63 5.00 13.42
CA ALA A 124 1.66 4.28 12.67
C ALA A 124 1.62 4.57 11.17
N THR A 125 0.51 5.08 10.64
CA THR A 125 0.32 5.30 9.18
C THR A 125 -0.06 6.72 8.82
N VAL A 126 -0.38 7.59 9.78
CA VAL A 126 -0.87 8.95 9.52
C VAL A 126 0.09 9.82 8.69
N ALA A 127 1.39 9.54 8.75
CA ALA A 127 2.41 10.24 7.96
C ALA A 127 2.49 9.77 6.50
N LEU A 128 1.91 8.62 6.15
CA LEU A 128 1.93 8.08 4.80
C LEU A 128 1.01 8.89 3.90
N PRO A 129 1.50 9.52 2.81
CA PRO A 129 0.62 10.22 1.87
C PRO A 129 -0.32 9.22 1.18
N ILE A 130 -1.63 9.49 1.23
CA ILE A 130 -2.66 8.65 0.62
C ILE A 130 -3.42 9.44 -0.44
N HIS A 131 -3.56 8.84 -1.61
CA HIS A 131 -4.27 9.39 -2.74
C HIS A 131 -5.36 8.43 -3.22
N SER A 132 -6.42 8.97 -3.82
CA SER A 132 -7.50 8.14 -4.39
C SER A 132 -7.15 7.57 -5.77
N THR A 133 -6.21 8.19 -6.49
CA THR A 133 -5.77 7.76 -7.83
C THR A 133 -4.28 7.96 -8.03
N VAL A 134 -3.69 7.20 -8.96
CA VAL A 134 -2.29 7.38 -9.41
C VAL A 134 -2.08 8.77 -10.02
N VAL A 135 -3.08 9.31 -10.71
CA VAL A 135 -3.02 10.67 -11.27
C VAL A 135 -2.87 11.71 -10.16
N SER A 136 -3.70 11.64 -9.11
CA SER A 136 -3.58 12.56 -7.98
C SER A 136 -2.23 12.45 -7.26
N ALA A 137 -1.68 11.25 -7.13
CA ALA A 137 -0.35 11.05 -6.54
C ALA A 137 0.76 11.67 -7.41
N LEU A 138 0.72 11.45 -8.72
CA LEU A 138 1.68 12.04 -9.67
C LEU A 138 1.58 13.58 -9.71
N THR A 139 0.37 14.13 -9.63
CA THR A 139 0.16 15.57 -9.57
C THR A 139 0.75 16.16 -8.29
N ALA A 140 0.48 15.54 -7.13
CA ALA A 140 1.06 15.98 -5.86
C ALA A 140 2.59 15.94 -5.88
N LEU A 141 3.19 14.90 -6.48
CA LEU A 141 4.63 14.79 -6.66
C LEU A 141 5.22 15.95 -7.47
N ARG A 142 4.63 16.26 -8.63
CA ARG A 142 5.09 17.36 -9.51
C ARG A 142 4.99 18.72 -8.83
N LEU A 143 3.94 18.92 -8.03
CA LEU A 143 3.78 20.15 -7.27
C LEU A 143 4.90 20.29 -6.24
N ARG A 144 5.28 19.22 -5.52
CA ARG A 144 6.41 19.22 -4.59
C ARG A 144 7.73 19.58 -5.27
N ASP A 145 8.06 18.95 -6.40
CA ASP A 145 9.29 19.24 -7.14
C ASP A 145 9.37 20.71 -7.61
N SER A 146 8.22 21.28 -7.98
CA SER A 146 8.12 22.69 -8.38
C SER A 146 8.35 23.64 -7.20
N GLN A 147 7.83 23.30 -6.01
CA GLN A 147 8.08 24.08 -4.79
C GLN A 147 9.56 24.04 -4.38
N ASP A 148 10.19 22.87 -4.40
CA ASP A 148 11.61 22.70 -4.05
C ASP A 148 12.53 23.49 -4.99
N THR A 149 12.19 23.53 -6.29
CA THR A 149 12.94 24.31 -7.29
C THR A 149 12.80 25.82 -7.04
N SER A 150 11.59 26.29 -6.70
CA SER A 150 11.34 27.70 -6.39
C SER A 150 11.97 28.16 -5.07
N GLY A 151 12.02 27.30 -4.05
CA GLY A 151 12.61 27.59 -2.74
C GLY A 151 14.14 27.72 -2.77
N ARG A 152 14.84 27.06 -3.71
CA ARG A 152 16.30 27.23 -3.90
C ARG A 152 16.70 28.54 -4.57
N SER A 153 15.78 29.25 -5.22
CA SER A 153 16.09 30.50 -5.96
C SER A 153 16.18 31.76 -5.07
N GLY A 154 16.02 31.63 -3.75
CA GLY A 154 15.86 32.74 -2.80
C GLY A 154 17.08 33.11 -1.95
N ALA A 155 18.32 32.79 -2.35
CA ALA A 155 19.51 33.32 -1.66
C ALA A 155 19.95 34.65 -2.32
N PRO A 156 19.86 35.80 -1.63
CA PRO A 156 20.40 37.04 -2.16
C PRO A 156 21.93 36.99 -2.10
N LEU A 157 22.55 37.39 -3.20
CA LEU A 157 23.97 37.74 -3.25
C LEU A 157 24.24 38.83 -2.19
N ALA A 158 24.90 38.46 -1.09
CA ALA A 158 25.50 39.42 -0.20
C ALA A 158 26.71 40.06 -0.93
N LEU A 159 26.43 41.18 -1.60
CA LEU A 159 27.44 42.15 -2.02
C LEU A 159 28.12 42.68 -0.76
N GLY A 160 29.45 42.59 -0.77
CA GLY A 160 30.30 42.97 0.34
C GLY A 160 30.30 44.47 0.65
N ASN A 161 30.87 44.76 1.82
CA ASN A 161 31.66 45.94 2.13
C ASN A 161 32.77 45.52 3.09
#